data_AF-A0A816CW11-F1
#
_entry.id   AF-A0A816CW11-F1
#
_cell.length_a   1.000
_cell.length_b   1.000
_cell.length_c   1.000
_cell.angle_alpha   90.00
_cell.angle_beta   90.00
_cell.angle_gamma   90.00
#
_symmetry.space_group_name_H-M   'P 1'
#
loop_
_entity.id
_entity.type
_entity.pdbx_description
1 polymer ?
#
loop_
_entity_poly.entity_id
_entity_poly.type
_entity_poly.pdbx_seq_one_letter_code
_entity_poly.pdbx_strand_id
1 'polypeptide(L)'
;MIELLVLLLLLIATSNIQCPHFNGGTIFWKPVNNTDLTAPIQVSITQNYVWVSPDVSCPSVGALVNLSSKAGSPPTSLSCTANCVTSGGYVAPLINPYCTSVSAPLGLIYSQRTDIVNLDANDSFTVAFVSNGSYRSLYGNNTATNWA
;
A
#
# COMPACT_ATOMS: atom_id res chain seq x y z
N MET A 1 0.59 -33.91 -31.23
CA MET A 1 0.87 -34.40 -29.85
C MET A 1 1.97 -33.60 -29.16
N ILE A 2 3.10 -33.31 -29.81
CA ILE A 2 4.21 -32.54 -29.23
C ILE A 2 3.78 -31.13 -28.81
N GLU A 3 3.04 -30.41 -29.65
CA GLU A 3 2.53 -29.05 -29.34
C GLU A 3 1.67 -29.00 -28.07
N LEU A 4 0.81 -30.00 -27.85
CA LEU A 4 -0.07 -30.08 -26.68
C LEU A 4 0.73 -30.35 -25.40
N LEU A 5 1.79 -31.15 -25.50
CA LEU A 5 2.70 -31.45 -24.40
C LEU A 5 3.52 -30.22 -24.03
N VAL A 6 4.00 -29.45 -25.02
CA VAL A 6 4.74 -28.20 -24.81
C VAL A 6 3.84 -27.15 -24.14
N LEU A 7 2.58 -27.00 -24.60
CA LEU A 7 1.63 -26.08 -23.97
C LEU A 7 1.32 -26.48 -22.52
N LEU A 8 1.12 -27.79 -22.27
CA LEU A 8 0.90 -28.29 -20.92
C LEU A 8 2.10 -27.98 -20.02
N LEU A 9 3.34 -28.27 -20.47
CA LEU A 9 4.58 -27.99 -19.73
C LEU A 9 4.75 -26.50 -19.43
N LEU A 10 4.38 -25.61 -20.36
CA LEU A 10 4.41 -24.16 -20.15
C LEU A 10 3.40 -23.70 -19.08
N LEU A 11 2.21 -24.31 -19.04
CA LEU A 11 1.18 -23.99 -18.04
C LEU A 11 1.60 -24.40 -16.62
N ILE A 12 2.24 -25.57 -16.44
CA ILE A 12 2.78 -26.03 -15.15
C ILE A 12 4.09 -25.32 -14.75
N ALA A 13 4.83 -24.77 -15.72
CA ALA A 13 6.03 -23.97 -15.46
C ALA A 13 5.73 -22.53 -15.03
N THR A 14 4.45 -22.11 -15.02
CA THR A 14 4.09 -20.81 -14.44
C THR A 14 4.27 -20.86 -12.93
N SER A 15 5.36 -20.26 -12.44
CA SER A 15 5.44 -19.90 -11.03
C SER A 15 4.43 -18.77 -10.79
N ASN A 16 3.61 -18.90 -9.75
CA ASN A 16 2.87 -17.75 -9.26
C ASN A 16 3.92 -16.71 -8.86
N ILE A 17 4.06 -15.64 -9.65
CA ILE A 17 4.83 -14.48 -9.23
C ILE A 17 4.01 -13.82 -8.14
N GLN A 18 4.27 -14.24 -6.90
CA GLN A 18 3.75 -13.58 -5.72
C GLN A 18 4.56 -12.33 -5.52
N CYS A 19 4.14 -11.25 -6.18
CA CYS A 19 4.65 -9.93 -5.85
C CYS A 19 4.33 -9.65 -4.37
N PRO A 20 5.20 -8.95 -3.63
CA PRO A 20 4.84 -8.41 -2.33
C PRO A 20 3.68 -7.43 -2.54
N HIS A 21 2.44 -7.90 -2.48
CA HIS A 21 1.31 -7.00 -2.48
C HIS A 21 1.30 -6.34 -1.11
N PHE A 22 1.79 -5.09 -1.05
CA PHE A 22 1.36 -4.10 -0.06
C PHE A 22 -0.13 -4.31 0.12
N ASN A 23 -0.69 -4.61 1.31
CA ASN A 23 -2.13 -4.94 1.56
C ASN A 23 -3.13 -4.41 0.49
N GLY A 24 -3.16 -5.04 -0.70
CA GLY A 24 -3.70 -4.48 -1.95
C GLY A 24 -3.47 -3.00 -2.31
N GLY A 25 -2.44 -2.30 -1.81
CA GLY A 25 -2.33 -0.84 -1.89
C GLY A 25 -1.33 -0.23 -2.88
N THR A 26 -1.53 1.04 -3.23
CA THR A 26 -0.64 1.83 -4.10
C THR A 26 -0.24 3.15 -3.43
N ILE A 27 0.96 3.65 -3.71
CA ILE A 27 1.43 4.98 -3.31
C ILE A 27 1.62 5.80 -4.57
N PHE A 28 1.05 7.00 -4.62
CA PHE A 28 1.34 7.99 -5.65
C PHE A 28 1.59 9.34 -5.00
N TRP A 29 2.34 10.20 -5.68
CA TRP A 29 2.60 11.56 -5.22
C TRP A 29 2.49 12.55 -6.37
N LYS A 30 2.12 13.78 -6.05
CA LYS A 30 2.08 14.90 -7.02
C LYS A 30 2.21 16.24 -6.29
N PRO A 31 2.80 17.27 -6.93
CA PRO A 31 2.69 18.63 -6.44
C PRO A 31 1.22 19.04 -6.28
N VAL A 32 0.89 19.75 -5.20
CA VAL A 32 -0.44 20.30 -4.96
C VAL A 32 -0.74 21.41 -5.96
N ASN A 33 0.25 22.27 -6.21
CA ASN A 33 0.23 23.30 -7.26
C ASN A 33 1.44 23.08 -8.17
N ASN A 34 1.19 22.81 -9.44
CA ASN A 34 2.23 22.57 -10.45
C ASN A 34 2.75 23.85 -11.13
N THR A 35 2.22 25.01 -10.75
CA THR A 35 2.64 26.34 -11.25
C THR A 35 3.38 27.16 -10.20
N ASP A 36 3.30 26.76 -8.94
CA ASP A 36 4.05 27.40 -7.86
C ASP A 36 5.50 26.90 -7.88
N LEU A 37 6.42 27.83 -8.09
CA LEU A 37 7.86 27.58 -8.14
C LEU A 37 8.57 28.10 -6.88
N THR A 38 7.81 28.61 -5.90
CA THR A 38 8.36 29.10 -4.65
C THR A 38 8.52 27.95 -3.66
N ALA A 39 9.66 27.91 -2.98
CA ALA A 39 9.89 26.97 -1.90
C ALA A 39 9.24 27.49 -0.60
N PRO A 40 8.64 26.62 0.24
CA PRO A 40 8.53 25.17 0.05
C PRO A 40 7.41 24.77 -0.93
N ILE A 41 7.68 23.76 -1.77
CA ILE A 41 6.67 23.17 -2.66
C ILE A 41 5.85 22.15 -1.87
N GLN A 42 4.52 22.25 -1.95
CA GLN A 42 3.62 21.28 -1.35
C GLN A 42 3.47 20.06 -2.25
N VAL A 43 3.75 18.87 -1.71
CA VAL A 43 3.54 17.59 -2.38
C VAL A 43 2.47 16.80 -1.63
N SER A 44 1.45 16.37 -2.36
CA SER A 44 0.47 15.40 -1.87
C SER A 44 0.99 13.98 -2.07
N ILE A 45 0.95 13.16 -1.02
CA ILE A 45 1.24 11.73 -1.05
C ILE A 45 -0.07 11.02 -0.76
N THR A 46 -0.56 10.23 -1.72
CA THR A 46 -1.79 9.48 -1.57
C THR A 46 -1.51 8.00 -1.55
N GLN A 47 -2.17 7.32 -0.63
CA GLN A 47 -2.11 5.88 -0.42
C GLN A 47 -3.50 5.30 -0.66
N ASN A 48 -3.60 4.30 -1.51
CA ASN A 48 -4.81 3.50 -1.68
C ASN A 48 -4.60 2.12 -1.09
N TYR A 49 -5.67 1.48 -0.62
CA TYR A 49 -5.64 0.12 -0.08
C TYR A 49 -6.86 -0.67 -0.54
N VAL A 50 -6.67 -1.98 -0.67
CA VAL A 50 -7.73 -2.95 -0.88
C VAL A 50 -7.67 -3.97 0.26
N TRP A 51 -8.80 -4.13 0.94
CA TRP A 51 -8.97 -5.04 2.06
C TRP A 51 -9.98 -6.12 1.74
N VAL A 52 -9.84 -7.27 2.39
CA VAL A 52 -10.83 -8.35 2.36
C VAL A 52 -11.80 -8.13 3.53
N SER A 53 -13.08 -8.35 3.28
CA SER A 53 -14.15 -8.39 4.28
C SER A 53 -14.33 -9.83 4.78
N PRO A 54 -14.53 -10.08 6.09
CA PRO A 54 -14.80 -9.11 7.16
C PRO A 54 -13.57 -8.68 7.97
N ASP A 55 -12.34 -9.04 7.57
CA ASP A 55 -11.09 -8.73 8.30
C ASP A 55 -10.91 -7.25 8.61
N VAL A 56 -11.51 -6.42 7.77
CA VAL A 56 -11.60 -4.98 7.89
C VAL A 56 -13.05 -4.59 7.67
N SER A 57 -13.55 -3.60 8.41
CA SER A 57 -14.91 -3.08 8.20
C SER A 57 -14.90 -1.62 7.75
N CYS A 58 -15.83 -1.32 6.84
CA CYS A 58 -16.15 0.02 6.37
C CYS A 58 -17.64 0.28 6.68
N PRO A 59 -17.97 1.03 7.73
CA PRO A 59 -19.36 1.30 8.11
C PRO A 59 -20.12 2.09 7.04
N SER A 60 -19.42 3.05 6.42
CA SER A 60 -19.93 3.86 5.32
C SER A 60 -18.77 4.44 4.50
N VAL A 61 -19.03 4.82 3.26
CA VAL A 61 -18.09 5.62 2.47
C VAL A 61 -17.79 6.92 3.23
N GLY A 62 -16.50 7.30 3.26
CA GLY A 62 -16.01 8.45 4.02
C GLY A 62 -15.77 8.18 5.51
N ALA A 63 -16.18 7.02 6.06
CA ALA A 63 -15.80 6.64 7.42
C ALA A 63 -14.35 6.15 7.46
N LEU A 64 -13.70 6.32 8.62
CA LEU A 64 -12.43 5.66 8.87
C LEU A 64 -12.61 4.14 8.78
N VAL A 65 -11.65 3.50 8.14
CA VAL A 65 -11.59 2.05 8.06
C VAL A 65 -11.25 1.47 9.43
N ASN A 66 -12.10 0.58 9.94
CA ASN A 66 -11.83 -0.09 11.21
C ASN A 66 -10.96 -1.33 10.99
N LEU A 67 -9.73 -1.27 11.50
CA LEU A 67 -8.72 -2.33 11.42
C LEU A 67 -8.72 -3.26 12.64
N SER A 68 -9.65 -3.12 13.59
CA SER A 68 -9.65 -3.85 14.87
C SER A 68 -9.69 -5.38 14.73
N SER A 69 -10.23 -5.88 13.61
CA SER A 69 -10.35 -7.32 13.31
C SER A 69 -9.10 -7.91 12.65
N LYS A 70 -8.14 -7.09 12.19
CA LYS A 70 -6.90 -7.60 11.57
C LYS A 70 -5.88 -7.99 12.62
N ALA A 71 -6.04 -9.18 13.20
CA ALA A 71 -5.08 -9.77 14.13
C ALA A 71 -3.65 -9.74 13.56
N GLY A 72 -2.69 -9.17 14.29
CA GLY A 72 -1.27 -9.21 13.94
C GLY A 72 -0.76 -8.20 12.90
N SER A 73 -1.53 -7.17 12.51
CA SER A 73 -0.90 -6.01 11.85
C SER A 73 -0.33 -5.06 12.90
N PRO A 74 1.00 -5.00 13.12
CA PRO A 74 1.58 -3.82 13.76
C PRO A 74 1.15 -2.58 12.99
N PRO A 75 1.15 -1.38 13.61
CA PRO A 75 0.93 -0.13 12.89
C PRO A 75 1.94 -0.04 11.75
N THR A 76 1.55 -0.49 10.56
CA THR A 76 2.33 -0.31 9.36
C THR A 76 2.20 1.16 9.06
N SER A 77 3.32 1.86 9.04
CA SER A 77 3.40 3.23 8.58
C SER A 77 4.12 3.25 7.23
N LEU A 78 3.86 4.30 6.46
CA LEU A 78 4.74 4.63 5.34
C LEU A 78 5.96 5.31 5.95
N SER A 79 7.01 4.53 6.23
CA SER A 79 8.20 5.06 6.88
C SER A 79 9.20 5.54 5.86
N CYS A 80 9.97 6.56 6.23
CA CYS A 80 11.14 6.91 5.47
C CYS A 80 12.21 5.81 5.59
N THR A 81 12.79 5.40 4.47
CA THR A 81 13.81 4.34 4.39
C THR A 81 15.15 4.84 3.85
N ALA A 82 15.20 6.00 3.20
CA ALA A 82 16.44 6.61 2.73
C ALA A 82 16.32 8.14 2.71
N ASN A 83 17.46 8.82 2.93
CA ASN A 83 17.58 10.29 2.97
C ASN A 83 16.59 10.98 3.95
N CYS A 84 16.31 10.35 5.09
CA CYS A 84 15.28 10.82 6.02
C CYS A 84 15.61 12.14 6.72
N VAL A 85 16.89 12.52 6.75
CA VAL A 85 17.36 13.81 7.28
C VAL A 85 16.91 14.98 6.39
N THR A 86 16.75 14.76 5.08
CA THR A 86 16.35 15.76 4.07
C THR A 86 14.91 15.56 3.61
N SER A 87 14.04 15.16 4.53
CA SER A 87 12.67 14.73 4.23
C SER A 87 11.62 15.85 4.27
N GLY A 88 12.05 17.12 4.41
CA GLY A 88 11.11 18.23 4.60
C GLY A 88 10.23 18.11 5.85
N GLY A 89 10.69 17.35 6.86
CA GLY A 89 9.91 17.06 8.07
C GLY A 89 8.85 15.98 7.89
N TYR A 90 9.00 15.07 6.92
CA TYR A 90 8.11 13.93 6.76
C TYR A 90 7.99 13.10 8.04
N VAL A 91 6.77 13.00 8.57
CA VAL A 91 6.44 12.13 9.70
C VAL A 91 5.66 10.94 9.17
N ALA A 92 6.18 9.73 9.42
CA ALA A 92 5.58 8.48 8.96
C ALA A 92 4.12 8.36 9.48
N PRO A 93 3.10 8.44 8.60
CA PRO A 93 1.72 8.39 9.03
C PRO A 93 1.33 6.95 9.40
N LEU A 94 0.52 6.81 10.45
CA LEU A 94 -0.19 5.56 10.71
C LEU A 94 -1.16 5.27 9.57
N ILE A 95 -1.30 4.00 9.17
CA ILE A 95 -2.33 3.61 8.20
C ILE A 95 -3.71 3.71 8.87
N ASN A 96 -4.37 4.84 8.66
CA ASN A 96 -5.75 5.11 9.05
C ASN A 96 -6.49 5.78 7.88
N PRO A 97 -6.81 5.00 6.82
CA PRO A 97 -7.45 5.51 5.62
C PRO A 97 -8.96 5.62 5.78
N TYR A 98 -9.56 6.45 4.93
CA TYR A 98 -11.01 6.58 4.79
C TYR A 98 -11.52 5.62 3.73
N CYS A 99 -12.64 4.95 4.03
CA CYS A 99 -13.29 4.08 3.08
C CYS A 99 -13.79 4.86 1.87
N THR A 100 -13.47 4.38 0.68
CA THR A 100 -13.89 5.00 -0.59
C THR A 100 -15.01 4.20 -1.25
N SER A 101 -15.00 2.88 -1.15
CA SER A 101 -16.07 2.02 -1.66
C SER A 101 -16.00 0.59 -1.08
N VAL A 102 -17.07 -0.17 -1.28
CA VAL A 102 -17.17 -1.58 -0.91
C VAL A 102 -17.72 -2.36 -2.10
N SER A 103 -17.12 -3.51 -2.41
CA SER A 103 -17.63 -4.49 -3.37
C SER A 103 -18.08 -5.73 -2.61
N ALA A 104 -19.36 -5.76 -2.24
CA ALA A 104 -19.95 -6.92 -1.55
C ALA A 104 -19.83 -8.23 -2.36
N PRO A 105 -20.03 -8.25 -3.71
CA PRO A 105 -19.89 -9.49 -4.49
C PRO A 105 -18.48 -10.07 -4.47
N LEU A 106 -17.45 -9.22 -4.35
CA LEU A 106 -16.05 -9.65 -4.29
C LEU A 106 -15.53 -9.77 -2.84
N GLY A 107 -16.33 -9.38 -1.85
CA GLY A 107 -15.87 -9.28 -0.46
C GLY A 107 -14.72 -8.28 -0.27
N LEU A 108 -14.66 -7.21 -1.07
CA LEU A 108 -13.55 -6.24 -1.05
C LEU A 108 -13.98 -4.87 -0.50
N ILE A 109 -13.06 -4.22 0.20
CA ILE A 109 -13.20 -2.83 0.67
C ILE A 109 -12.05 -2.02 0.11
N TYR A 110 -12.36 -0.85 -0.42
CA TYR A 110 -11.40 0.10 -0.95
C TYR A 110 -11.30 1.31 -0.01
N SER A 111 -10.09 1.82 0.19
CA SER A 111 -9.87 2.98 1.06
C SER A 111 -8.68 3.81 0.61
N GLN A 112 -8.64 5.06 1.05
CA GLN A 112 -7.62 6.03 0.69
C GLN A 112 -7.24 6.93 1.86
N ARG A 113 -5.97 7.35 1.89
CA ARG A 113 -5.46 8.46 2.72
C ARG A 113 -4.60 9.36 1.84
N THR A 114 -4.61 10.66 2.13
CA THR A 114 -3.70 11.63 1.51
C THR A 114 -3.08 12.48 2.60
N ASP A 115 -1.76 12.65 2.54
CA ASP A 115 -0.97 13.51 3.40
C ASP A 115 -0.29 14.60 2.55
N ILE A 116 -0.04 15.77 3.13
CA ILE A 116 0.71 16.86 2.47
C ILE A 116 2.06 17.00 3.16
N VAL A 117 3.12 17.07 2.35
CA VAL A 117 4.49 17.30 2.79
C VAL A 117 5.01 18.56 2.10
N ASN A 118 5.71 19.40 2.86
CA ASN A 118 6.34 20.60 2.34
C ASN A 118 7.81 20.28 2.07
N LEU A 119 8.27 20.49 0.83
CA LEU A 119 9.65 20.22 0.44
C LEU A 119 10.37 21.50 0.05
N ASP A 120 11.50 21.75 0.67
CA ASP A 120 12.42 22.82 0.32
C ASP A 120 13.34 22.41 -0.83
N ALA A 121 14.10 23.37 -1.36
CA ALA A 121 15.08 23.09 -2.40
C ALA A 121 16.12 22.06 -1.93
N ASN A 122 16.33 21.03 -2.74
CA ASN A 122 17.22 19.88 -2.48
C ASN A 122 16.73 18.87 -1.45
N ASP A 123 15.51 19.00 -0.93
CA ASP A 123 14.91 17.91 -0.16
C ASP A 123 14.74 16.66 -1.03
N SER A 124 15.08 15.51 -0.46
CA SER A 124 14.89 14.21 -1.08
C SER A 124 14.76 13.14 -0.01
N PHE A 125 13.82 12.22 -0.17
CA PHE A 125 13.61 11.12 0.74
C PHE A 125 12.89 9.98 0.03
N THR A 126 13.12 8.76 0.51
CA THR A 126 12.41 7.57 0.03
C THR A 126 11.51 7.08 1.14
N VAL A 127 10.28 6.74 0.80
CA VAL A 127 9.33 6.14 1.72
C VAL A 127 8.92 4.76 1.24
N ALA A 128 8.76 3.84 2.18
CA ALA A 128 8.26 2.50 1.91
C ALA A 128 7.43 1.99 3.08
N PHE A 129 6.56 1.02 2.80
CA PHE A 129 5.90 0.28 3.85
C PHE A 129 6.92 -0.63 4.53
N VAL A 130 7.27 -0.29 5.78
CA VAL A 130 8.15 -1.11 6.62
C VAL A 130 7.35 -1.69 7.77
N SER A 131 7.75 -2.88 8.21
CA SER A 131 7.26 -3.51 9.43
C SER A 131 8.47 -3.80 10.29
N ASN A 132 8.49 -3.30 11.53
CA ASN A 132 9.57 -3.54 12.49
C ASN A 132 10.98 -3.23 11.91
N GLY A 133 11.12 -2.14 11.16
CA GLY A 133 12.41 -1.69 10.62
C GLY A 133 12.93 -2.47 9.41
N SER A 134 12.14 -3.36 8.82
CA SER A 134 12.50 -4.07 7.58
C SER A 134 11.40 -3.99 6.53
N TYR A 135 11.78 -4.14 5.26
CA TYR A 135 10.81 -4.42 4.18
C TYR A 135 9.99 -5.65 4.58
N ARG A 136 8.67 -5.61 4.32
CA ARG A 136 7.82 -6.76 4.62
C ARG A 136 8.35 -7.99 3.88
N SER A 137 8.66 -9.04 4.65
CA SER A 137 8.89 -10.38 4.10
C SER A 137 7.65 -10.83 3.35
N LEU A 138 7.85 -11.43 2.17
CA LEU A 138 6.80 -12.13 1.46
C LEU A 138 6.15 -13.13 2.43
N TYR A 139 4.82 -13.15 2.52
CA TYR A 139 4.13 -14.21 3.24
C TYR A 139 4.23 -15.50 2.42
N GLY A 140 5.40 -16.13 2.47
CA GLY A 140 5.66 -17.43 1.87
C GLY A 140 5.28 -18.51 2.85
N ASN A 141 4.01 -18.92 2.84
CA ASN A 141 3.69 -20.28 3.22
C ASN A 141 3.55 -21.07 1.92
N ASN A 142 4.42 -22.05 1.71
CA ASN A 142 4.35 -22.98 0.58
C ASN A 142 3.12 -23.91 0.62
N THR A 143 2.09 -23.54 1.37
CA THR A 143 0.77 -24.16 1.36
C THR A 143 -0.24 -23.04 1.17
N ALA A 144 -0.74 -22.94 -0.07
CA ALA A 144 -1.90 -22.15 -0.41
C ALA A 144 -3.12 -22.63 0.38
N THR A 145 -3.27 -22.14 1.60
CA THR A 145 -4.51 -22.16 2.36
C THR A 145 -4.48 -20.93 3.25
N ASN A 146 -5.48 -20.07 3.10
CA ASN A 146 -5.84 -18.96 3.98
C ASN A 146 -5.31 -17.60 3.53
N TRP A 147 -5.97 -17.07 2.49
CA TRP A 147 -6.53 -15.72 2.59
C TRP A 147 -7.86 -15.88 3.36
N ALA A 148 -7.78 -15.79 4.68
CA ALA A 148 -8.90 -15.78 5.59
C ALA A 148 -8.61 -14.80 6.71
#